data_AF-A0AAU7LES6-F1
#
_entry.id   AF-A0AAU7LES6-F1
#
_cell.length_a   1.000
_cell.length_b   1.000
_cell.length_c   1.000
_cell.angle_alpha   90.00
_cell.angle_beta   90.00
_cell.angle_gamma   90.00
#
_symmetry.space_group_name_H-M   'P 1'
#
loop_
_entity.id
_entity.type
_entity.pdbx_description
1 polymer ?
#
loop_
_entity_poly.entity_id
_entity_poly.type
_entity_poly.pdbx_seq_one_letter_code
_entity_poly.pdbx_strand_id
1 'polypeptide(L)' 'MEAWPFDTITPQDWEALTPEEKAMLEALTAAYLAEIERRRHLPAAQPDPGR' A
#
# COMPACT_ATOMS: atom_id res chain seq x y z
N MET A 1 -1.45 17.46 -15.99
CA MET A 1 -1.16 17.04 -14.60
C MET A 1 -2.30 16.16 -14.18
N GLU A 2 -2.03 14.92 -13.78
CA GLU A 2 -3.03 14.10 -13.10
C GLU A 2 -3.45 14.78 -11.80
N ALA A 3 -4.72 14.63 -11.43
CA ALA A 3 -5.22 15.18 -10.18
C ALA A 3 -4.52 14.49 -9.00
N TRP A 4 -4.18 15.27 -7.99
CA TRP A 4 -3.56 14.72 -6.77
C TRP A 4 -4.54 13.75 -6.10
N PRO A 5 -4.16 12.48 -5.85
CA PRO A 5 -5.11 11.43 -5.49
C PRO A 5 -5.40 11.32 -3.98
N PHE A 6 -4.75 12.15 -3.15
CA PHE A 6 -4.87 12.09 -1.69
C PHE A 6 -5.63 13.30 -1.15
N ASP A 7 -6.71 13.05 -0.41
CA ASP A 7 -7.54 14.12 0.18
C ASP A 7 -6.90 14.74 1.43
N THR A 8 -6.01 14.00 2.11
CA THR A 8 -5.46 14.37 3.42
C THR A 8 -3.99 14.74 3.41
N ILE A 9 -3.27 14.44 2.33
CA ILE A 9 -1.87 14.80 2.13
C ILE A 9 -1.87 15.82 1.00
N THR A 10 -1.39 17.04 1.22
CA THR A 10 -1.28 18.01 0.13
C THR A 10 -0.01 17.75 -0.70
N PRO A 11 0.05 18.20 -1.96
CA PRO A 11 1.30 18.17 -2.73
C PRO A 11 2.45 18.89 -2.02
N GLN A 12 2.16 19.97 -1.28
CA GLN A 12 3.15 20.73 -0.53
C GLN A 12 3.72 19.93 0.64
N ASP A 13 2.87 19.21 1.38
CA ASP A 13 3.32 18.35 2.48
C ASP A 13 4.19 17.20 1.95
N TRP A 14 3.82 16.63 0.80
CA TRP A 14 4.64 15.63 0.13
C TRP A 14 6.00 16.17 -0.31
N GLU A 15 6.06 17.37 -0.89
CA GLU A 15 7.32 17.98 -1.31
C GLU A 15 8.21 18.42 -0.14
N ALA A 16 7.63 18.68 1.04
CA ALA A 16 8.38 19.02 2.24
C ALA A 16 9.13 17.82 2.85
N LEU A 17 8.77 16.58 2.48
CA LEU A 17 9.45 15.38 2.96
C LEU A 17 10.88 15.28 2.41
N THR A 18 11.78 14.83 3.27
CA THR A 18 13.14 14.48 2.88
C THR A 18 13.15 13.24 1.97
N PRO A 19 14.22 13.03 1.17
CA PRO A 19 14.34 11.82 0.35
C PRO A 19 14.26 10.52 1.16
N GLU A 20 14.77 10.51 2.39
CA GLU A 20 14.74 9.35 3.28
C GLU A 20 13.31 9.02 3.76
N GLU A 21 12.53 10.04 4.14
CA GLU A 21 11.12 9.87 4.52
C GLU A 21 10.28 9.37 3.34
N LYS A 22 10.49 9.93 2.13
CA LYS A 22 9.84 9.45 0.91
C LYS A 22 10.17 7.98 0.65
N ALA A 23 11.46 7.61 0.72
CA ALA A 23 11.90 6.23 0.53
C ALA A 23 11.30 5.26 1.56
N MET A 24 11.17 5.68 2.82
CA MET A 24 10.52 4.89 3.85
C MET A 24 9.03 4.62 3.54
N LEU A 25 8.28 5.64 3.12
CA LEU A 25 6.87 5.51 2.74
C LEU A 25 6.67 4.62 1.51
N GLU A 26 7.55 4.76 0.51
CA GLU A 26 7.56 3.90 -0.67
C GLU A 26 7.84 2.44 -0.30
N ALA A 27 8.83 2.19 0.57
CA ALA A 27 9.16 0.85 1.05
C ALA A 27 8.01 0.21 1.84
N LEU A 28 7.35 0.97 2.72
CA LEU A 28 6.18 0.50 3.46
C LEU A 28 5.02 0.15 2.51
N THR A 29 4.77 0.99 1.51
CA THR A 29 3.73 0.78 0.51
C THR A 29 4.02 -0.47 -0.32
N ALA A 30 5.26 -0.65 -0.77
CA ALA A 30 5.68 -1.83 -1.51
C ALA A 30 5.51 -3.12 -0.69
N ALA A 31 5.89 -3.10 0.60
CA ALA A 31 5.71 -4.24 1.49
C ALA A 31 4.23 -4.60 1.68
N TYR A 32 3.35 -3.60 1.84
CA TYR A 32 1.92 -3.82 1.98
C TYR A 32 1.28 -4.39 0.71
N LEU A 33 1.66 -3.86 -0.46
CA LEU A 33 1.21 -4.39 -1.74
C LEU A 33 1.67 -5.84 -1.97
N ALA A 34 2.92 -6.16 -1.61
CA ALA A 34 3.43 -7.53 -1.68
C ALA A 34 2.63 -8.49 -0.77
N GLU A 35 2.24 -8.04 0.43
CA GLU A 35 1.39 -8.82 1.33
C GLU A 35 -0.03 -9.00 0.78
N ILE A 36 -0.63 -7.96 0.19
CA ILE A 36 -1.93 -8.08 -0.49
C ILE A 36 -1.84 -9.11 -1.62
N GLU A 37 -0.79 -9.04 -2.44
CA GLU A 37 -0.62 -9.95 -3.56
C GLU A 37 -0.42 -11.38 -3.07
N ARG A 38 0.40 -11.59 -2.04
CA ARG A 38 0.55 -12.89 -1.38
C ARG A 38 -0.78 -13.45 -0.89
N ARG A 39 -1.65 -12.62 -0.32
CA ARG A 39 -3.00 -13.01 0.13
C ARG A 39 -3.94 -13.36 -1.02
N ARG A 40 -3.84 -12.68 -2.16
CA ARG A 40 -4.64 -13.00 -3.36
C ARG A 40 -4.25 -14.34 -3.98
N HIS A 41 -2.98 -14.73 -3.88
CA HIS A 41 -2.46 -16.00 -4.37
C HIS A 41 -2.53 -17.14 -3.34
N LEU A 42 -2.90 -16.84 -2.10
CA LEU A 42 -3.26 -17.88 -1.14
C LEU A 42 -4.59 -18.49 -1.60
N PRO A 43 -4.66 -19.81 -1.82
CA PRO A 43 -5.92 -20.46 -2.08
C PRO A 43 -6.86 -20.15 -0.91
N ALA A 44 -8.05 -19.63 -1.23
CA ALA A 44 -9.11 -19.48 -0.24
C ALA A 44 -9.20 -20.80 0.52
N ALA A 45 -9.03 -20.77 1.84
CA ALA A 45 -9.26 -21.93 2.67
C ALA A 45 -10.62 -22.50 2.24
N GLN A 46 -10.61 -23.72 1.69
CA GLN A 46 -11.85 -24.36 1.28
C GLN A 46 -12.80 -24.32 2.48
N PRO A 47 -14.08 -23.94 2.29
CA PRO A 47 -15.04 -24.06 3.38
C PRO A 47 -15.03 -25.51 3.82
N ASP A 48 -14.69 -25.73 5.09
CA ASP A 48 -14.68 -27.06 5.71
C ASP A 48 -16.05 -27.71 5.49
N PRO A 49 -16.17 -28.78 4.66
CA PRO A 49 -17.43 -29.47 4.45
C PRO A 49 -17.61 -30.45 5.60
N GLY A 50 -17.88 -29.94 6.81
CA GLY A 50 -17.74 -30.75 8.01
C GLY A 50 -18.38 -30.17 9.28
N ARG A 51 -19.65 -29.77 9.23
CA ARG A 51 -20.49 -29.74 10.43
C ARG A 51 -21.96 -30.01 10.14
#